data_AF-A0A925LNC4-F1
#
_entry.id   AF-A0A925LNC4-F1
#
_cell.length_a   1.000
_cell.length_b   1.000
_cell.length_c   1.000
_cell.angle_alpha   90.00
_cell.angle_beta   90.00
_cell.angle_gamma   90.00
#
_symmetry.space_group_name_H-M   'P 1'
#
loop_
_entity.id
_entity.type
_entity.pdbx_description
1 polymer ?
#
loop_
_entity_poly.entity_id
_entity_poly.type
_entity_poly.pdbx_seq_one_letter_code
_entity_poly.pdbx_strand_id
1 'polypeptide(L)'
;MKKLSNFIVVCTCGLTLFMVLLIYLIVSIGYENVVGQRAEKHAKNIADMTFNSLYQIMRKGWSQKDVAEFLDGNRKLFSGTNVNIVIFQSETLAARYGRAYDVSPDQHVKDVFKNGITASLRTGPVIRHIYPLVATSECLGCHANSRSGEVLGVIDSRINIAEELKETR
;
A
#
# COMPACT_ATOMS: atom_id res chain seq x y z
N MET A 1 -3.36 -27.40 58.36
CA MET A 1 -2.52 -26.33 57.76
C MET A 1 -2.10 -26.61 56.31
N LYS A 2 -1.57 -27.80 55.96
CA LYS A 2 -1.15 -28.14 54.58
C LYS A 2 -2.23 -28.05 53.49
N LYS A 3 -3.51 -28.27 53.83
CA LYS A 3 -4.64 -28.17 52.88
C LYS A 3 -4.97 -26.74 52.45
N LEU A 4 -4.77 -25.75 53.33
CA LEU A 4 -5.08 -24.35 53.05
C LEU A 4 -3.99 -23.70 52.17
N SER A 5 -2.72 -24.00 52.43
CA SER A 5 -1.61 -23.52 51.59
C SER A 5 -1.67 -24.10 50.17
N ASN A 6 -1.99 -25.39 50.02
CA ASN A 6 -2.13 -26.00 48.69
C ASN A 6 -3.31 -25.42 47.91
N PHE A 7 -4.42 -25.09 48.58
CA PHE A 7 -5.56 -24.43 47.95
C PHE A 7 -5.19 -23.03 47.44
N ILE A 8 -4.49 -22.24 48.26
CA ILE A 8 -4.02 -20.90 47.87
C ILE A 8 -3.09 -20.99 46.66
N VAL A 9 -2.11 -21.90 46.67
CA VAL A 9 -1.15 -22.08 45.56
C VAL A 9 -1.86 -22.47 44.26
N VAL A 10 -2.83 -23.38 44.31
CA VAL A 10 -3.61 -23.79 43.12
C VAL A 10 -4.43 -22.60 42.58
N CYS A 11 -5.04 -21.81 43.46
CA CYS A 11 -5.79 -20.61 43.05
C CYS A 11 -4.89 -19.55 42.41
N THR A 12 -3.71 -19.27 42.95
CA THR A 12 -2.78 -18.31 42.34
C THR A 12 -2.24 -18.81 41.01
N CYS A 13 -1.87 -20.09 40.90
CA CYS A 13 -1.45 -20.69 39.63
C CYS A 13 -2.56 -20.70 38.58
N GLY A 14 -3.81 -20.96 38.99
CA GLY A 14 -4.97 -20.88 38.10
C GLY A 14 -5.22 -19.46 37.60
N LEU A 15 -5.12 -18.46 38.50
CA LEU A 15 -5.29 -17.05 38.16
C LEU A 15 -4.21 -16.55 37.21
N THR A 16 -2.94 -16.93 37.42
CA THR A 16 -1.84 -16.54 36.52
C THR A 16 -1.99 -17.18 35.15
N LEU A 17 -2.35 -18.47 35.09
CA LEU A 17 -2.61 -19.14 33.81
C LEU A 17 -3.78 -18.50 33.05
N PHE A 18 -4.86 -18.17 33.76
CA PHE A 18 -6.00 -17.46 33.19
C PHE A 18 -5.62 -16.09 32.63
N MET A 19 -4.83 -15.31 33.37
CA MET A 19 -4.31 -14.01 32.92
C MET A 19 -3.45 -14.15 31.66
N VAL A 20 -2.55 -15.14 31.59
CA VAL A 20 -1.71 -15.39 30.41
C VAL A 20 -2.56 -15.76 29.20
N LEU A 21 -3.55 -16.64 29.36
CA LEU A 21 -4.49 -17.02 28.29
C LEU A 21 -5.29 -15.81 27.78
N LEU A 22 -5.76 -14.97 28.70
CA LEU A 22 -6.56 -13.80 28.37
C LEU A 22 -5.74 -12.76 27.61
N ILE A 23 -4.49 -12.49 28.03
CA ILE A 23 -3.57 -11.61 27.31
C ILE A 23 -3.25 -12.18 25.92
N TYR A 24 -2.96 -13.47 25.83
CA TYR A 24 -2.66 -14.13 24.55
C TYR A 24 -3.81 -13.98 23.54
N LEU A 25 -5.05 -14.19 23.97
CA LEU A 25 -6.24 -14.01 23.13
C LEU A 25 -6.40 -12.56 22.66
N ILE A 26 -6.24 -11.58 23.56
CA ILE A 26 -6.37 -10.16 23.22
C ILE A 26 -5.30 -9.76 22.20
N VAL A 27 -4.06 -10.18 22.41
CA VAL A 27 -2.94 -9.86 21.51
C VAL A 27 -3.16 -10.52 20.15
N SER A 28 -3.55 -11.80 20.10
CA SER A 28 -3.78 -12.51 18.84
C SER A 28 -4.86 -11.84 17.98
N ILE A 29 -6.00 -11.45 18.57
CA ILE A 29 -7.08 -10.78 17.84
C ILE A 29 -6.67 -9.36 17.41
N GLY A 30 -5.95 -8.64 18.27
CA GLY A 30 -5.50 -7.27 17.96
C GLY A 30 -4.41 -7.21 16.90
N TYR A 31 -3.56 -8.24 16.81
CA TYR A 31 -2.38 -8.27 15.96
C TYR A 31 -2.73 -8.11 14.47
N GLU A 32 -3.72 -8.84 13.95
CA GLU A 32 -4.09 -8.77 12.54
C GLU A 32 -4.54 -7.37 12.10
N ASN A 33 -5.24 -6.65 12.97
CA ASN A 33 -5.69 -5.29 12.71
C ASN A 33 -4.51 -4.31 12.71
N VAL A 34 -3.58 -4.47 13.65
CA VAL A 34 -2.39 -3.62 13.74
C VAL A 34 -1.47 -3.85 12.54
N VAL A 35 -1.22 -5.11 12.15
CA VAL A 35 -0.42 -5.43 10.96
C VAL A 35 -1.11 -4.90 9.71
N GLY A 36 -2.43 -5.05 9.59
CA GLY A 36 -3.19 -4.52 8.47
C GLY A 36 -3.07 -3.00 8.31
N GLN A 37 -3.30 -2.24 9.39
CA GLN A 37 -3.17 -0.78 9.37
C GLN A 37 -1.74 -0.32 9.06
N ARG A 38 -0.73 -1.03 9.58
CA ARG A 38 0.68 -0.74 9.29
C ARG A 38 0.99 -0.96 7.82
N ALA A 39 0.53 -2.06 7.23
CA ALA A 39 0.74 -2.36 5.83
C ALA A 39 -0.02 -1.38 4.92
N GLU A 40 -1.23 -0.93 5.28
CA GLU A 40 -1.91 0.14 4.54
C GLU A 40 -1.10 1.45 4.55
N LYS A 41 -0.63 1.88 5.73
CA LYS A 41 0.24 3.05 5.85
C LYS A 41 1.54 2.90 5.07
N HIS A 42 2.09 1.69 5.04
CA HIS A 42 3.30 1.39 4.27
C HIS A 42 3.04 1.48 2.76
N ALA A 43 1.94 0.92 2.28
CA ALA A 43 1.52 0.99 0.88
C ALA A 43 1.33 2.43 0.41
N LYS A 44 0.76 3.28 1.28
CA LYS A 44 0.66 4.73 1.06
C LYS A 44 2.03 5.40 0.98
N ASN A 45 2.89 5.21 1.97
CA ASN A 45 4.21 5.86 2.00
C ASN A 45 5.05 5.50 0.77
N ILE A 46 4.97 4.25 0.33
CA ILE A 46 5.64 3.76 -0.87
C ILE A 46 5.11 4.48 -2.12
N ALA A 47 3.79 4.67 -2.23
CA ALA A 47 3.19 5.42 -3.34
C ALA A 47 3.66 6.88 -3.35
N ASP A 48 3.66 7.53 -2.18
CA ASP A 48 4.12 8.92 -2.02
C ASP A 48 5.62 9.06 -2.36
N MET A 49 6.46 8.13 -1.92
CA MET A 49 7.89 8.09 -2.27
C MET A 49 8.10 7.88 -3.78
N THR A 50 7.39 6.92 -4.37
CA THR A 50 7.46 6.62 -5.81
C THR A 50 7.08 7.84 -6.64
N PHE A 51 5.99 8.52 -6.26
CA PHE A 51 5.56 9.75 -6.92
C PHE A 51 6.60 10.86 -6.78
N ASN A 52 7.14 11.09 -5.58
CA ASN A 52 8.15 12.11 -5.36
C ASN A 52 9.42 11.85 -6.18
N SER A 53 9.89 10.60 -6.24
CA SER A 53 11.01 10.22 -7.10
C SER A 53 10.72 10.51 -8.57
N LEU A 54 9.55 10.08 -9.08
CA LEU A 54 9.11 10.36 -10.45
C LEU A 54 9.06 11.88 -10.72
N TYR A 55 8.53 12.67 -9.79
CA TYR A 55 8.41 14.12 -9.90
C TYR A 55 9.77 14.84 -9.96
N GLN A 56 10.69 14.53 -9.05
CA GLN A 56 12.03 15.16 -9.04
C GLN A 56 12.78 14.92 -10.34
N ILE A 57 12.53 13.76 -10.92
CA ILE A 57 13.10 13.31 -12.16
C ILE A 57 12.47 14.06 -13.36
N MET A 58 11.13 14.12 -13.43
CA MET A 58 10.42 14.85 -14.50
C MET A 58 10.79 16.34 -14.57
N ARG A 59 11.05 16.98 -13.41
CA ARG A 59 11.53 18.37 -13.35
C ARG A 59 12.86 18.62 -14.07
N LYS A 60 13.64 17.57 -14.35
CA LYS A 60 14.90 17.66 -15.11
C LYS A 60 14.71 17.53 -16.62
N GLY A 61 13.47 17.40 -17.11
CA GLY A 61 13.17 17.36 -18.54
C GLY A 61 13.34 15.99 -19.20
N TRP A 62 13.04 14.91 -18.47
CA TRP A 62 13.20 13.53 -18.95
C TRP A 62 12.35 13.19 -20.18
N SER A 63 12.90 12.34 -21.03
CA SER A 63 12.21 11.80 -22.20
C SER A 63 11.23 10.69 -21.82
N GLN A 64 10.31 10.35 -22.74
CA GLN A 64 9.40 9.21 -22.57
C GLN A 64 10.15 7.91 -22.23
N LYS A 65 11.31 7.69 -22.85
CA LYS A 65 12.14 6.50 -22.63
C LYS A 65 12.67 6.44 -21.20
N ASP A 66 13.15 7.57 -20.67
CA ASP A 66 13.69 7.62 -19.31
C ASP A 66 12.59 7.34 -18.26
N VAL A 67 11.37 7.85 -18.50
CA VAL A 67 10.20 7.52 -17.67
C VAL A 67 9.87 6.04 -17.75
N ALA A 68 9.85 5.45 -18.95
CA ALA A 68 9.59 4.02 -19.12
C ALA A 68 10.64 3.14 -18.42
N GLU A 69 11.92 3.50 -18.52
CA GLU A 69 13.01 2.80 -17.83
C GLU A 69 12.90 2.91 -16.30
N PHE A 70 12.52 4.08 -15.77
CA PHE A 70 12.27 4.24 -14.34
C PHE A 70 11.11 3.36 -13.86
N LEU A 71 9.99 3.35 -14.59
CA LEU A 71 8.83 2.52 -14.25
C LEU A 71 9.16 1.03 -14.30
N ASP A 72 9.92 0.59 -15.31
CA ASP A 72 10.40 -0.79 -15.42
C ASP A 72 11.38 -1.16 -14.29
N GLY A 73 12.34 -0.28 -13.99
CA GLY A 73 13.28 -0.45 -12.88
C GLY A 73 12.58 -0.57 -11.53
N ASN A 74 11.59 0.29 -11.28
CA ASN A 74 10.80 0.27 -10.05
C ASN A 74 10.00 -1.04 -9.93
N ARG A 75 9.35 -1.47 -11.02
CA ARG A 75 8.66 -2.77 -11.06
C ARG A 75 9.60 -3.95 -10.79
N LYS A 76 10.79 -3.95 -11.39
CA LYS A 76 11.81 -4.99 -11.19
C LYS A 76 12.33 -5.02 -9.75
N LEU A 77 12.49 -3.87 -9.10
CA LEU A 77 12.91 -3.78 -7.70
C LEU A 77 11.96 -4.54 -6.76
N PHE A 78 10.66 -4.46 -7.04
CA PHE A 78 9.63 -5.14 -6.27
C PHE A 78 9.28 -6.54 -6.78
N SER A 79 9.82 -6.94 -7.93
CA SER A 79 9.60 -8.27 -8.51
C SER A 79 10.22 -9.34 -7.60
N GLY A 80 9.38 -10.20 -7.02
CA GLY A 80 9.81 -11.25 -6.08
C GLY A 80 9.78 -10.83 -4.61
N THR A 81 9.38 -9.60 -4.31
CA THR A 81 9.05 -9.16 -2.95
C THR A 81 7.57 -9.37 -2.63
N ASN A 82 7.17 -9.19 -1.38
CA ASN A 82 5.76 -9.17 -0.97
C ASN A 82 5.04 -7.85 -1.35
N VAL A 83 5.76 -6.90 -1.96
CA VAL A 83 5.23 -5.62 -2.43
C VAL A 83 5.12 -5.67 -3.96
N ASN A 84 4.04 -5.10 -4.51
CA ASN A 84 3.87 -4.89 -5.94
C ASN A 84 3.37 -3.46 -6.17
N ILE A 85 3.99 -2.75 -7.12
CA ILE A 85 3.61 -1.38 -7.46
C ILE A 85 3.44 -1.28 -8.96
N VAL A 86 2.31 -0.72 -9.38
CA VAL A 86 2.02 -0.41 -10.78
C VAL A 86 1.58 1.05 -10.88
N ILE A 87 2.14 1.79 -11.83
CA ILE A 87 1.71 3.15 -12.13
C ILE A 87 0.99 3.13 -13.47
N PHE A 88 -0.28 3.52 -13.45
CA PHE A 88 -1.12 3.67 -14.63
C PHE A 88 -1.09 5.11 -15.10
N GLN A 89 -0.91 5.31 -16.41
CA GLN A 89 -1.05 6.61 -17.05
C GLN A 89 -2.51 6.84 -17.44
N SER A 90 -2.98 8.08 -17.31
CA SER A 90 -4.25 8.46 -17.93
C SER A 90 -4.18 8.35 -19.45
N GLU A 91 -5.32 8.12 -20.09
CA GLU A 91 -5.41 8.10 -21.55
C GLU A 91 -5.01 9.44 -22.18
N THR A 92 -5.26 10.56 -21.49
CA THR A 92 -4.86 11.90 -21.95
C THR A 92 -3.34 12.06 -21.96
N LEU A 93 -2.64 11.58 -20.92
CA LEU A 93 -1.17 11.54 -20.93
C LEU A 93 -0.64 10.57 -22.00
N ALA A 94 -1.19 9.36 -22.07
CA ALA A 94 -0.74 8.33 -22.99
C ALA A 94 -0.87 8.75 -24.45
N ALA A 95 -1.95 9.45 -24.82
CA ALA A 95 -2.16 9.97 -26.17
C ALA A 95 -1.12 11.04 -26.57
N ARG A 96 -0.62 11.82 -25.61
CA ARG A 96 0.28 12.95 -25.87
C ARG A 96 1.76 12.60 -25.74
N TYR A 97 2.11 11.86 -24.71
CA TYR A 97 3.51 11.53 -24.37
C TYR A 97 3.87 10.09 -24.73
N GLY A 98 2.93 9.32 -25.29
CA GLY A 98 3.09 7.91 -25.58
C GLY A 98 2.87 7.04 -24.33
N ARG A 99 2.21 5.91 -24.53
CA ARG A 99 1.99 4.93 -23.45
C ARG A 99 3.33 4.31 -23.05
N ALA A 100 3.73 4.48 -21.79
CA ALA A 100 4.96 3.86 -21.28
C ALA A 100 4.79 2.37 -20.97
N TYR A 101 3.56 1.91 -20.74
CA TYR A 101 3.25 0.53 -20.34
C TYR A 101 1.87 0.09 -20.81
N ASP A 102 1.76 -1.15 -21.28
CA ASP A 102 0.52 -1.75 -21.79
C ASP A 102 -0.13 -2.68 -20.75
N VAL A 103 -0.39 -2.14 -19.55
CA VAL A 103 -1.15 -2.85 -18.51
C VAL A 103 -2.54 -2.25 -18.44
N SER A 104 -3.56 -3.09 -18.66
CA SER A 104 -4.95 -2.66 -18.55
C SER A 104 -5.34 -2.50 -17.07
N PRO A 105 -5.92 -1.35 -16.67
CA PRO A 105 -6.41 -1.14 -15.32
C PRO A 105 -7.67 -1.98 -15.06
N ASP A 106 -7.82 -2.47 -13.83
CA ASP A 106 -9.05 -3.10 -13.36
C ASP A 106 -10.13 -2.06 -12.99
N GLN A 107 -11.30 -2.52 -12.56
CA GLN A 107 -12.42 -1.62 -12.26
C GLN A 107 -12.11 -0.64 -11.12
N HIS A 108 -11.42 -1.07 -10.07
CA HIS A 108 -11.09 -0.19 -8.96
C HIS A 108 -10.15 0.94 -9.39
N VAL A 109 -9.15 0.65 -10.23
CA VAL A 109 -8.26 1.69 -10.79
C VAL A 109 -9.04 2.65 -11.68
N LYS A 110 -9.96 2.13 -12.52
CA LYS A 110 -10.83 2.96 -13.37
C LYS A 110 -11.72 3.89 -12.54
N ASP A 111 -12.27 3.40 -11.44
CA ASP A 111 -13.10 4.19 -10.54
C ASP A 111 -12.28 5.33 -9.92
N VAL A 112 -11.05 5.05 -9.48
CA VAL A 112 -10.11 6.06 -8.95
C VAL A 112 -9.71 7.09 -10.01
N PHE A 113 -9.47 6.67 -11.25
CA PHE A 113 -9.26 7.63 -12.37
C PHE A 113 -10.46 8.56 -12.57
N LYS A 114 -11.68 8.05 -12.38
CA LYS A 114 -12.91 8.81 -12.62
C LYS A 114 -13.25 9.77 -11.48
N ASN A 115 -13.10 9.34 -10.23
CA ASN A 115 -13.51 10.11 -9.06
C ASN A 115 -12.37 10.92 -8.42
N GLY A 116 -11.11 10.58 -8.69
CA GLY A 116 -9.95 11.21 -8.06
C GLY A 116 -9.84 10.94 -6.55
N ILE A 117 -10.50 9.90 -6.04
CA ILE A 117 -10.56 9.54 -4.63
C ILE A 117 -9.72 8.27 -4.40
N THR A 118 -8.83 8.33 -3.41
CA THR A 118 -8.03 7.18 -2.98
C THR A 118 -8.91 6.02 -2.52
N ALA A 119 -8.55 4.79 -2.90
CA ALA A 119 -9.21 3.58 -2.44
C ALA A 119 -8.23 2.65 -1.73
N SER A 120 -8.62 2.12 -0.56
CA SER A 120 -7.90 1.06 0.14
C SER A 120 -8.78 -0.18 0.19
N LEU A 121 -8.23 -1.33 -0.20
CA LEU A 121 -8.94 -2.62 -0.19
C LEU A 121 -8.11 -3.66 0.56
N ARG A 122 -8.78 -4.53 1.31
CA ARG A 122 -8.16 -5.69 1.96
C ARG A 122 -8.86 -6.96 1.48
N THR A 123 -8.09 -7.85 0.87
CA THR A 123 -8.55 -9.16 0.40
C THR A 123 -7.68 -10.23 1.02
N GLY A 124 -8.13 -10.79 2.15
CA GLY A 124 -7.34 -11.73 2.95
C GLY A 124 -6.02 -11.10 3.42
N PRO A 125 -4.86 -11.69 3.10
CA PRO A 125 -3.54 -11.15 3.47
C PRO A 125 -3.05 -10.06 2.51
N VAL A 126 -3.80 -9.73 1.46
CA VAL A 126 -3.39 -8.69 0.50
C VAL A 126 -4.05 -7.37 0.84
N ILE A 127 -3.23 -6.35 1.04
CA ILE A 127 -3.65 -4.98 1.27
C ILE A 127 -3.28 -4.17 0.03
N ARG A 128 -4.26 -3.50 -0.54
CA ARG A 128 -4.15 -2.75 -1.78
C ARG A 128 -4.48 -1.30 -1.52
N HIS A 129 -3.64 -0.40 -1.99
CA HIS A 129 -3.81 1.04 -1.92
C HIS A 129 -3.72 1.63 -3.32
N ILE A 130 -4.78 2.32 -3.74
CA ILE A 130 -4.93 2.89 -5.08
C ILE A 130 -4.99 4.40 -4.93
N TYR A 131 -3.91 5.07 -5.33
CA TYR A 131 -3.67 6.48 -5.09
C TYR A 131 -3.73 7.29 -6.39
N PRO A 132 -4.67 8.24 -6.54
CA PRO A 132 -4.77 9.10 -7.72
C PRO A 132 -3.70 10.19 -7.72
N LEU A 133 -3.11 10.43 -8.88
CA LEU A 133 -2.20 11.54 -9.14
C LEU A 133 -3.00 12.71 -9.73
N VAL A 134 -3.64 13.48 -8.85
CA VAL A 134 -4.46 14.64 -9.22
C VAL A 134 -3.56 15.82 -9.59
N ALA A 135 -3.79 16.41 -10.76
CA ALA A 135 -3.01 17.53 -11.27
C ALA A 135 -3.20 18.78 -10.40
N THR A 136 -2.09 19.30 -9.88
CA THR A 136 -2.01 20.60 -9.22
C THR A 136 -1.45 21.66 -10.18
N SER A 137 -1.38 22.92 -9.73
CA SER A 137 -0.77 24.03 -10.49
C SER A 137 0.65 23.71 -10.96
N GLU A 138 1.43 23.01 -10.13
CA GLU A 138 2.81 22.65 -10.41
C GLU A 138 2.89 21.62 -11.54
N CYS A 139 1.93 20.69 -11.61
CA CYS A 139 1.85 19.69 -12.68
C CYS A 139 1.65 20.34 -14.05
N LEU A 140 0.92 21.45 -14.11
CA LEU A 140 0.64 22.18 -15.36
C LEU A 140 1.88 22.83 -15.98
N GLY A 141 2.95 23.02 -15.19
CA GLY A 141 4.22 23.55 -15.70
C GLY A 141 4.89 22.64 -16.74
N CYS A 142 4.70 21.32 -16.64
CA CYS A 142 5.22 20.34 -17.60
C CYS A 142 4.12 19.64 -18.40
N HIS A 143 2.91 19.52 -17.83
CA HIS A 143 1.74 18.93 -18.46
C HIS A 143 0.72 20.02 -18.84
N ALA A 144 1.13 20.97 -19.68
CA ALA A 144 0.33 22.15 -20.03
C ALA A 144 -1.02 21.87 -20.71
N ASN A 145 -1.25 20.64 -21.16
CA ASN A 145 -2.49 20.22 -21.83
C ASN A 145 -3.45 19.50 -20.88
N SER A 146 -3.04 19.34 -19.62
CA SER A 146 -3.88 18.83 -18.56
C SER A 146 -4.59 19.98 -17.86
N ARG A 147 -5.64 19.64 -17.10
CA ARG A 147 -6.39 20.61 -16.29
C ARG A 147 -6.13 20.39 -14.81
N SER A 148 -6.14 21.47 -14.03
CA SER A 148 -6.14 21.35 -12.57
C SER A 148 -7.31 20.48 -12.12
N GLY A 149 -7.05 19.53 -11.22
CA GLY A 149 -8.03 18.52 -10.78
C GLY A 149 -8.19 17.30 -11.69
N GLU A 150 -7.51 17.25 -12.85
CA GLU A 150 -7.48 16.06 -13.71
C GLU A 150 -6.60 14.97 -13.09
N VAL A 151 -7.03 13.71 -13.15
CA VAL A 151 -6.21 12.58 -12.71
C VAL A 151 -5.24 12.18 -13.82
N LEU A 152 -3.95 12.51 -13.66
CA LEU A 152 -2.91 12.27 -14.67
C LEU A 152 -2.43 10.83 -14.69
N GLY A 153 -2.54 10.15 -13.55
CA GLY A 153 -2.15 8.76 -13.36
C GLY A 153 -2.69 8.20 -12.06
N VAL A 154 -2.51 6.90 -11.85
CA VAL A 154 -2.91 6.20 -10.62
C VAL A 154 -1.79 5.26 -10.21
N ILE A 155 -1.39 5.29 -8.94
CA ILE A 155 -0.45 4.33 -8.36
C ILE A 155 -1.26 3.25 -7.64
N ASP A 156 -1.12 2.00 -8.05
CA ASP A 156 -1.68 0.81 -7.41
C ASP A 156 -0.56 0.09 -6.67
N SER A 157 -0.53 0.20 -5.34
CA SER A 157 0.42 -0.51 -4.48
C SER A 157 -0.29 -1.65 -3.74
N ARG A 158 0.31 -2.83 -3.74
CA ARG A 158 -0.20 -4.04 -3.08
C ARG A 158 0.88 -4.60 -2.18
N ILE A 159 0.50 -4.96 -0.96
CA ILE A 159 1.37 -5.60 0.01
C ILE A 159 0.70 -6.90 0.46
N ASN A 160 1.43 -8.00 0.37
CA ASN A 160 1.00 -9.30 0.89
C ASN A 160 1.64 -9.53 2.26
N ILE A 161 0.81 -9.57 3.30
CA ILE A 161 1.23 -9.80 4.69
C ILE A 161 1.10 -11.27 5.13
N ALA A 162 1.01 -12.21 4.18
CA ALA A 162 0.76 -13.62 4.50
C ALA A 162 1.87 -14.25 5.34
N GLU A 163 3.13 -13.87 5.11
CA GLU A 163 4.26 -14.44 5.85
C GLU A 163 4.31 -13.88 7.27
N GLU A 164 4.03 -12.59 7.45
CA GLU A 164 3.95 -11.91 8.74
C GLU A 164 2.82 -12.47 9.61
N LEU A 165 1.72 -12.91 8.99
CA LEU A 165 0.62 -13.58 9.70
C LEU A 165 0.95 -15.04 10.08
N LYS A 166 1.85 -15.71 9.34
CA LYS A 166 2.26 -17.10 9.65
C LYS A 166 3.24 -17.18 10.81
N GLU A 167 4.15 -16.21 10.96
CA GLU A 167 5.15 -16.20 12.04
C GLU A 167 4.54 -16.15 13.46
N THR A 168 3.25 -15.83 13.57
CA THR A 168 2.56 -15.66 14.86
C THR A 168 1.61 -16.81 15.21
N ARG A 169 1.49 -17.83 14.36
CA ARG A 169 0.62 -18.99 14.57
C ARG A 169 1.42 -20.25 14.89
#